data_AF-A0A969RIW5-F1
#
_entry.id   AF-A0A969RIW5-F1
#
_cell.length_a   1.000
_cell.length_b   1.000
_cell.length_c   1.000
_cell.angle_alpha   90.00
_cell.angle_beta   90.00
_cell.angle_gamma   90.00
#
_symmetry.space_group_name_H-M   'P 1'
#
loop_
_entity.id
_entity.type
_entity.pdbx_description
1 polymer ?
#
loop_
_entity_poly.entity_id
_entity_poly.type
_entity_poly.pdbx_seq_one_letter_code
_entity_poly.pdbx_strand_id
1 'polypeptide(L)'
;MGGGVVGAIVPAMALPPPEDVPEEVLRTEIITEARSPVTGEPLTAAEYAELEEELQRNPELYSTLPSQLRYIITLLQLRRALRRTIFPFIP
;
A
#
# COMPACT_ATOMS: atom_id res chain seq x y z
N MET A 1 54.87 -28.38 -8.53
CA MET A 1 53.76 -28.60 -7.58
C MET A 1 52.51 -28.15 -8.32
N GLY A 2 51.73 -29.00 -8.99
CA GLY A 2 50.93 -30.12 -8.45
C GLY A 2 49.58 -29.53 -7.99
N GLY A 3 48.40 -29.92 -8.46
CA GLY A 3 47.93 -30.87 -9.47
C GLY A 3 46.41 -31.01 -9.30
N GLY A 4 45.69 -31.35 -10.39
CA GLY A 4 44.35 -31.97 -10.38
C GLY A 4 43.15 -31.09 -9.96
N VAL A 5 41.89 -31.38 -10.30
CA VAL A 5 41.20 -32.44 -11.07
C VAL A 5 39.72 -31.98 -11.24
N VAL A 6 39.08 -32.35 -12.36
CA VAL A 6 37.69 -32.87 -12.50
C VAL A 6 36.55 -32.04 -11.83
N GLY A 7 35.55 -31.47 -12.51
CA GLY A 7 34.64 -32.04 -13.52
C GLY A 7 33.28 -32.39 -12.87
N ALA A 8 32.17 -31.73 -13.26
CA ALA A 8 30.79 -32.26 -13.18
C ALA A 8 29.78 -31.30 -13.85
N ILE A 9 28.77 -31.89 -14.49
CA ILE A 9 27.59 -31.33 -15.16
C ILE A 9 26.38 -31.57 -14.23
N VAL A 10 25.25 -30.82 -14.41
CA VAL A 10 23.83 -31.07 -13.98
C VAL A 10 23.32 -30.16 -12.83
N PRO A 11 22.03 -29.68 -12.75
CA PRO A 11 20.99 -29.30 -13.73
C PRO A 11 20.54 -27.81 -13.57
N ALA A 12 19.66 -27.32 -14.45
CA ALA A 12 19.12 -25.96 -14.45
C ALA A 12 18.41 -25.56 -13.14
N MET A 13 19.04 -24.71 -12.34
CA MET A 13 18.35 -23.67 -11.59
C MET A 13 18.52 -22.42 -12.45
N ALA A 14 17.51 -22.06 -13.23
CA ALA A 14 17.51 -20.75 -13.88
C ALA A 14 17.47 -19.74 -12.74
N LEU A 15 18.66 -19.26 -12.33
CA LEU A 15 18.76 -18.10 -11.48
C LEU A 15 17.96 -17.00 -12.17
N PRO A 16 17.19 -16.19 -11.41
CA PRO A 16 16.61 -14.99 -11.99
C PRO A 16 17.72 -14.23 -12.73
N PRO A 17 17.40 -13.64 -13.89
CA PRO A 17 18.39 -12.94 -14.69
C PRO A 17 19.14 -11.93 -13.78
N PRO A 18 20.45 -11.71 -14.00
CA PRO A 18 21.30 -10.95 -13.08
C PRO A 18 20.83 -9.50 -12.86
N GLU A 19 19.99 -8.99 -13.75
CA GLU A 19 19.26 -7.71 -13.63
C GLU A 19 18.06 -7.73 -12.66
N ASP A 20 17.52 -8.89 -12.31
CA ASP A 20 16.40 -9.01 -11.37
C ASP A 20 16.91 -8.98 -9.91
N VAL A 21 16.32 -8.07 -9.12
CA VAL A 21 16.64 -7.94 -7.70
C VAL A 21 16.07 -9.15 -6.94
N PRO A 22 16.87 -9.87 -6.14
CA PRO A 22 16.39 -10.99 -5.34
C PRO A 22 15.29 -10.58 -4.36
N GLU A 23 14.32 -11.46 -4.13
CA GLU A 23 13.19 -11.19 -3.24
C GLU A 23 13.63 -10.91 -1.80
N GLU A 24 14.70 -11.55 -1.34
CA GLU A 24 15.30 -11.34 -0.03
C GLU A 24 15.82 -9.90 0.15
N VAL A 25 16.28 -9.27 -0.95
CA VAL A 25 16.69 -7.87 -0.94
C VAL A 25 15.46 -6.97 -0.89
N LEU A 26 14.46 -7.20 -1.75
CA LEU A 26 13.19 -6.46 -1.76
C LEU A 26 12.45 -6.50 -0.41
N ARG A 27 12.49 -7.63 0.30
CA ARG A 27 11.89 -7.78 1.64
C ARG A 27 12.61 -6.98 2.72
N THR A 28 13.86 -6.59 2.47
CA THR A 28 14.65 -5.74 3.37
C THR A 28 14.64 -4.26 2.97
N GLU A 29 14.08 -3.94 1.80
CA GLU A 29 13.93 -2.56 1.37
C GLU A 29 12.91 -1.85 2.27
N ILE A 30 13.40 -0.82 2.96
CA ILE A 30 12.54 0.09 3.71
C ILE A 30 11.92 1.03 2.68
N ILE A 31 10.65 0.79 2.36
CA ILE A 31 9.86 1.68 1.49
C ILE A 31 9.73 3.03 2.21
N THR A 32 10.64 3.95 1.90
CA THR A 32 10.70 5.31 2.48
C THR A 32 9.87 6.32 1.70
N GLU A 33 9.43 5.91 0.50
CA GLU A 33 8.53 6.66 -0.37
C GLU A 33 7.09 6.49 0.09
N ALA A 34 6.55 7.53 0.72
CA ALA A 34 5.12 7.65 0.94
C ALA A 34 4.46 8.11 -0.37
N ARG A 35 3.15 7.87 -0.53
CA ARG A 35 2.37 8.54 -1.58
C ARG A 35 1.44 9.54 -0.94
N SER A 36 1.26 10.69 -1.58
CA SER A 36 0.30 11.70 -1.13
C SER A 36 -1.10 11.06 -1.04
N PRO A 37 -1.80 11.15 0.12
CA PRO A 37 -3.17 10.66 0.26
C PRO A 37 -4.18 11.44 -0.60
N VAL A 38 -3.76 12.56 -1.19
CA VAL A 38 -4.60 13.43 -2.03
C VAL A 38 -4.36 13.20 -3.51
N THR A 39 -3.09 13.15 -3.93
CA THR A 39 -2.70 13.14 -5.36
C THR A 39 -2.09 11.82 -5.81
N GLY A 40 -1.65 10.95 -4.89
CA GLY A 40 -1.00 9.69 -5.21
C GLY A 40 0.45 9.82 -5.72
N GLU A 41 0.99 11.04 -5.75
CA GLU A 41 2.36 11.34 -6.15
C GLU A 41 3.37 10.83 -5.10
N PRO A 42 4.58 10.43 -5.51
CA PRO A 42 5.63 10.03 -4.58
C PRO A 42 6.04 11.22 -3.70
N LEU A 43 6.10 10.99 -2.40
CA LEU A 43 6.36 11.98 -1.36
C LEU A 43 7.40 11.42 -0.40
N THR A 44 8.35 12.25 0.02
CA THR A 44 9.33 11.82 1.03
C THR A 44 8.68 11.71 2.41
N ALA A 45 9.28 10.95 3.32
CA ALA A 45 8.76 10.78 4.68
C ALA A 45 8.62 12.11 5.46
N ALA A 46 9.51 13.08 5.22
CA ALA A 46 9.46 14.40 5.85
C ALA A 46 8.29 15.23 5.32
N GLU A 47 8.13 15.29 4.00
CA GLU A 47 7.02 16.01 3.36
C GLU A 47 5.66 15.35 3.68
N TYR A 48 5.63 14.03 3.88
CA TYR A 48 4.44 13.31 4.34
C TYR A 48 4.05 13.72 5.76
N ALA A 49 5.01 13.82 6.67
CA ALA A 49 4.76 14.25 8.05
C ALA A 49 4.24 15.71 8.09
N GLU A 50 4.85 16.61 7.31
CA GLU A 50 4.39 17.99 7.18
C GLU A 50 2.98 18.09 6.59
N LEU A 51 2.69 17.30 5.55
CA LEU A 51 1.36 17.22 4.95
C LEU A 51 0.35 16.73 6.00
N GLU A 52 0.66 15.65 6.73
CA GLU A 52 -0.21 15.13 7.77
C GLU A 52 -0.52 16.16 8.86
N GLU A 53 0.49 16.92 9.31
CA GLU A 53 0.29 18.03 10.25
C GLU A 53 -0.60 19.14 9.68
N GLU A 54 -0.47 19.46 8.38
CA GLU A 54 -1.34 20.41 7.70
C GLU A 54 -2.79 19.90 7.60
N LEU A 55 -2.98 18.60 7.33
CA LEU A 55 -4.31 17.98 7.25
C LEU A 55 -5.00 17.98 8.62
N GLN A 56 -4.23 17.75 9.69
CA GLN A 56 -4.73 17.80 11.06
C GLN A 56 -5.07 19.22 11.50
N ARG A 57 -4.29 20.23 11.08
CA ARG A 57 -4.56 21.65 11.37
C ARG A 57 -5.79 22.19 10.66
N ASN A 58 -6.10 21.69 9.46
CA ASN A 58 -7.26 22.09 8.68
C ASN A 58 -8.11 20.88 8.29
N PRO A 59 -8.88 20.29 9.22
CA PRO A 59 -9.81 19.20 8.92
C PRO A 59 -10.89 19.63 7.92
N GLU A 60 -11.09 20.95 7.76
CA GLU A 60 -12.06 21.50 6.82
C GLU A 60 -11.66 21.32 5.35
N LEU A 61 -10.37 21.20 5.02
CA LEU A 61 -9.88 21.06 3.63
C LEU A 61 -10.42 19.81 2.93
N TYR A 62 -10.67 18.72 3.67
CA TYR A 62 -11.34 17.51 3.16
C TYR A 62 -12.83 17.48 3.45
N SER A 63 -13.32 18.37 4.31
CA SER A 63 -14.70 18.33 4.77
C SER A 63 -15.67 18.94 3.76
N THR A 64 -15.24 19.46 2.61
CA THR A 64 -16.13 20.11 1.63
C THR A 64 -16.98 19.10 0.82
N LEU A 65 -17.54 18.09 1.49
CA LEU A 65 -18.67 17.33 0.97
C LEU A 65 -19.94 18.18 1.12
N PRO A 66 -20.69 18.40 0.03
CA PRO A 66 -22.02 18.99 0.08
C PRO A 66 -22.88 18.31 1.15
N SER A 67 -23.68 19.10 1.87
CA SER A 67 -24.55 18.60 2.96
C SER A 67 -25.43 17.43 2.52
N GLN A 68 -25.91 17.46 1.27
CA GLN A 68 -26.70 16.38 0.67
C GLN A 68 -25.91 15.06 0.53
N LEU A 69 -24.63 15.13 0.12
CA LEU A 69 -23.78 13.95 -0.01
C LEU A 69 -23.49 13.32 1.35
N ARG A 70 -23.19 14.15 2.36
CA ARG A 70 -23.01 13.68 3.75
C ARG A 70 -24.26 12.94 4.23
N TYR A 71 -25.44 13.51 4.01
CA TYR A 71 -26.71 12.89 4.37
C TYR A 71 -26.93 11.53 3.69
N ILE A 72 -26.69 11.46 2.37
CA ILE A 72 -26.81 10.21 1.61
C ILE A 72 -25.85 9.14 2.16
N ILE A 73 -24.59 9.51 2.41
CA ILE A 73 -23.58 8.59 2.98
C ILE A 73 -24.04 8.06 4.34
N THR A 74 -24.55 8.93 5.23
CA THR A 74 -25.08 8.52 6.53
C THR A 74 -26.26 7.54 6.37
N LEU A 75 -27.19 7.80 5.44
CA LEU A 75 -28.29 6.88 5.16
C LEU A 75 -27.81 5.52 4.66
N LEU A 76 -26.78 5.50 3.80
CA LEU A 76 -26.18 4.26 3.30
C LEU A 76 -25.49 3.47 4.41
N GLN A 77 -24.74 4.14 5.28
CA GLN A 77 -24.11 3.53 6.45
C GLN A 77 -25.15 2.94 7.40
N LEU A 78 -26.22 3.68 7.69
CA LEU A 78 -27.33 3.20 8.52
C LEU A 78 -28.03 2.00 7.88
N ARG A 79 -28.35 2.07 6.58
CA ARG A 79 -28.94 0.94 5.84
C ARG A 79 -28.05 -0.31 5.91
N ARG A 80 -26.74 -0.15 5.76
CA ARG A 80 -25.77 -1.25 5.85
C ARG A 80 -25.72 -1.84 7.25
N ALA A 81 -25.72 -1.01 8.29
CA ALA A 81 -25.75 -1.45 9.68
C ALA A 81 -27.04 -2.23 9.98
N LEU A 82 -28.20 -1.67 9.63
CA LEU A 82 -29.50 -2.32 9.83
C LEU A 82 -29.62 -3.64 9.07
N ARG A 83 -29.14 -3.71 7.81
CA ARG A 83 -29.10 -4.99 7.09
C ARG A 83 -28.25 -6.03 7.82
N ARG A 84 -27.05 -5.67 8.27
CA ARG A 84 -26.17 -6.61 9.00
C ARG A 84 -26.77 -7.06 10.33
N THR A 85 -27.41 -6.17 11.06
CA THR A 85 -27.95 -6.48 12.40
C THR A 85 -29.28 -7.23 12.33
N ILE A 86 -30.19 -6.82 11.44
CA ILE A 86 -31.56 -7.34 11.41
C ILE A 86 -31.71 -8.48 10.40
N PHE A 87 -30.95 -8.46 9.31
CA PHE A 87 -31.06 -9.43 8.21
C PHE A 87 -29.70 -10.04 7.86
N PRO A 88 -29.06 -10.79 8.78
CA PRO A 88 -27.74 -11.38 8.55
C PRO A 88 -27.68 -12.43 7.42
N PHE A 89 -28.81 -12.75 6.79
CA PHE A 89 -28.96 -13.80 5.78
C PHE A 89 -29.60 -13.33 4.46
N ILE A 90 -29.82 -12.04 4.27
CA ILE A 90 -30.26 -11.49 2.97
C ILE A 90 -29.01 -10.99 2.24
N PRO A 91 -28.69 -11.50 1.03
CA PRO A 91 -27.50 -11.11 0.28
C PRO A 91 -27.47 -9.61 -0.08
#